data_AF-A0A2A7MB80-F1
#
_entry.id   AF-A0A2A7MB80-F1
#
_cell.length_a   1.000
_cell.length_b   1.000
_cell.length_c   1.000
_cell.angle_alpha   90.00
_cell.angle_beta   90.00
_cell.angle_gamma   90.00
#
_symmetry.space_group_name_H-M   'P 1'
#
loop_
_entity.id
_entity.type
_entity.pdbx_description
1 polymer ?
#
loop_
_entity_poly.entity_id
_entity_poly.type
_entity_poly.pdbx_seq_one_letter_code
_entity_poly.pdbx_strand_id
1 'polypeptide(L)'
;MRKKSILKKLIIALFLFIFCFGYIRQMITMNRIEKEIQSKQSQLDEIKTKHERLQDEVNKIDEGSLDYLERLARERLGMIKPGEKVVNSEESAKNDGN
;
A
#
# COMPACT_ATOMS: atom_id res chain seq x y z
N MET A 1 3.77 11.30 -66.31
CA MET A 1 3.40 12.14 -65.14
C MET A 1 2.76 11.34 -63.99
N ARG A 2 1.84 10.39 -64.24
CA ARG A 2 1.11 9.63 -63.20
C ARG A 2 1.99 8.83 -62.21
N LYS A 3 3.08 8.20 -62.66
CA LYS A 3 3.99 7.41 -61.79
C LYS A 3 4.70 8.24 -60.71
N LYS A 4 5.07 9.49 -61.00
CA LYS A 4 5.70 10.41 -60.04
C LYS A 4 4.73 10.81 -58.91
N SER A 5 3.44 10.91 -59.21
CA SER A 5 2.40 11.24 -58.22
C SER A 5 2.11 10.08 -57.27
N ILE A 6 2.23 8.84 -57.74
CA ILE A 6 2.05 7.64 -56.91
C ILE A 6 3.24 7.49 -55.94
N LEU A 7 4.46 7.72 -56.42
CA LEU A 7 5.66 7.68 -55.59
C LEU A 7 5.63 8.72 -54.45
N LYS A 8 5.16 9.94 -54.74
CA LYS A 8 4.98 11.00 -53.72
C LYS A 8 3.96 10.61 -52.65
N LYS A 9 2.82 10.02 -53.04
CA LYS A 9 1.81 9.54 -52.09
C LYS A 9 2.35 8.42 -51.19
N LEU A 10 3.19 7.55 -51.76
CA LEU A 10 3.78 6.42 -51.03
C LEU A 10 4.80 6.90 -49.97
N ILE A 11 5.59 7.93 -50.28
CA ILE A 11 6.49 8.58 -49.33
C ILE A 11 5.72 9.24 -48.18
N ILE A 12 4.61 9.93 -48.49
CA ILE A 12 3.74 10.54 -47.47
C ILE A 12 3.07 9.49 -46.59
N ALA A 13 2.60 8.38 -47.17
CA ALA A 13 2.02 7.27 -46.41
C ALA A 13 3.05 6.63 -45.46
N LEU A 14 4.30 6.47 -45.92
CA LEU A 14 5.38 5.95 -45.07
C LEU A 14 5.70 6.88 -43.90
N PHE A 15 5.73 8.19 -44.15
CA PHE A 15 5.93 9.19 -43.09
C PHE A 15 4.81 9.14 -42.04
N LEU A 16 3.55 9.09 -42.49
CA LEU A 16 2.40 8.95 -41.59
C LEU A 16 2.44 7.66 -40.78
N PHE A 17 2.86 6.56 -41.41
CA PHE A 17 2.98 5.27 -40.74
C PHE A 17 4.01 5.30 -39.60
N ILE A 18 5.20 5.87 -39.84
CA ILE A 18 6.24 6.04 -38.81
C ILE A 18 5.72 6.94 -37.67
N PHE A 19 5.02 8.03 -38.03
CA PHE A 19 4.46 8.96 -37.05
C PHE A 19 3.40 8.30 -36.17
N CYS A 20 2.46 7.55 -36.76
CA CYS A 20 1.46 6.77 -36.03
C CYS A 20 2.11 5.74 -35.11
N PHE A 21 3.16 5.03 -35.56
CA PHE A 21 3.87 4.07 -34.74
C PHE A 21 4.53 4.72 -33.50
N GLY A 22 5.15 5.89 -33.67
CA GLY A 22 5.68 6.68 -32.56
C GLY A 22 4.59 7.09 -31.57
N TYR A 23 3.46 7.57 -32.10
CA TYR A 23 2.33 8.04 -31.29
C TYR A 23 1.71 6.92 -30.43
N ILE A 24 1.56 5.72 -31.00
CA ILE A 24 1.02 4.55 -30.29
C ILE A 24 1.96 4.13 -29.14
N ARG A 25 3.28 4.11 -29.38
CA ARG A 25 4.26 3.81 -28.31
C ARG A 25 4.22 4.83 -27.17
N GLN A 26 4.06 6.11 -27.51
CA GLN A 26 3.96 7.18 -26.53
C GLN A 26 2.68 7.07 -25.68
N MET A 27 1.55 6.69 -26.30
CA MET A 27 0.28 6.44 -25.60
C MET A 27 0.39 5.27 -24.60
N ILE A 28 1.03 4.16 -24.98
CA ILE A 28 1.25 3.02 -24.07
C ILE A 28 2.15 3.41 -22.90
N THR A 29 3.19 4.21 -23.17
CA THR A 29 4.14 4.67 -22.15
C THR A 29 3.44 5.56 -21.12
N MET A 30 2.56 6.45 -21.58
CA MET A 30 1.80 7.33 -20.71
C MET A 30 0.89 6.54 -19.75
N ASN A 31 0.15 5.55 -20.28
CA ASN A 31 -0.69 4.69 -19.46
C ASN A 31 0.11 3.87 -18.43
N ARG A 32 1.35 3.46 -18.77
CA ARG A 32 2.22 2.76 -17.82
C ARG A 32 2.68 3.68 -16.71
N ILE A 33 3.09 4.90 -17.03
CA ILE A 33 3.53 5.90 -16.05
C ILE A 33 2.39 6.24 -15.10
N GLU A 34 1.18 6.43 -15.60
CA GLU A 34 0.02 6.75 -14.76
C GLU A 34 -0.32 5.61 -13.78
N LYS A 35 -0.24 4.35 -14.23
CA LYS A 35 -0.39 3.18 -13.34
C LYS A 35 0.73 3.10 -12.29
N GLU A 36 1.96 3.39 -12.67
CA GLU A 36 3.09 3.41 -11.72
C GLU A 36 2.91 4.53 -10.68
N ILE A 37 2.42 5.71 -11.08
CA ILE A 37 2.10 6.81 -10.17
C ILE A 37 0.99 6.39 -9.20
N GLN A 38 -0.11 5.81 -9.69
CA GLN A 38 -1.20 5.35 -8.83
C GLN A 38 -0.74 4.26 -7.84
N SER A 39 0.06 3.30 -8.29
CA SER A 39 0.61 2.26 -7.42
C SER A 39 1.53 2.84 -6.35
N LYS A 40 2.40 3.79 -6.71
CA LYS A 40 3.27 4.47 -5.74
C LYS A 40 2.49 5.33 -4.76
N GLN A 41 1.45 6.02 -5.22
CA GLN A 41 0.57 6.80 -4.34
C GLN A 41 -0.16 5.89 -3.34
N SER A 42 -0.70 4.76 -3.80
CA SER A 42 -1.33 3.78 -2.92
C SER A 42 -0.37 3.21 -1.87
N GLN A 43 0.90 2.95 -2.25
CA GLN A 43 1.93 2.52 -1.30
C GLN A 43 2.27 3.62 -0.30
N LEU A 44 2.35 4.87 -0.76
CA LEU A 44 2.57 6.03 0.11
C LEU A 44 1.44 6.19 1.12
N ASP A 45 0.19 6.06 0.68
CA ASP A 45 -0.98 6.17 1.54
C ASP A 45 -1.04 5.01 2.55
N GLU A 46 -0.67 3.80 2.15
CA GLU A 46 -0.58 2.65 3.05
C GLU A 46 0.52 2.85 4.10
N ILE A 47 1.71 3.29 3.68
CA ILE A 47 2.83 3.57 4.58
C ILE A 47 2.48 4.72 5.53
N LYS A 48 1.85 5.78 5.04
CA LYS A 48 1.41 6.92 5.85
C LYS A 48 0.35 6.49 6.87
N THR A 49 -0.62 5.70 6.46
CA THR A 49 -1.65 5.14 7.35
C THR A 49 -1.03 4.24 8.42
N LYS A 50 -0.04 3.41 8.06
CA LYS A 50 0.72 2.60 9.03
C LYS A 50 1.51 3.48 9.99
N HIS A 51 2.15 4.54 9.48
CA HIS A 51 2.90 5.47 10.30
C HIS A 51 2.01 6.22 11.28
N GLU A 52 0.86 6.73 10.85
CA GLU A 52 -0.13 7.37 11.73
C GLU A 52 -0.64 6.41 12.81
N ARG A 53 -0.95 5.15 12.46
CA ARG A 53 -1.35 4.13 13.46
C ARG A 53 -0.25 3.82 14.48
N LEU A 54 0.99 3.67 14.02
CA LEU A 54 2.14 3.41 14.89
C LEU A 54 2.44 4.62 15.77
N GLN A 55 2.32 5.83 15.23
CA GLN A 55 2.50 7.07 15.99
C GLN A 55 1.40 7.24 17.04
N ASP A 56 0.15 6.91 16.72
CA ASP A 56 -0.95 6.90 17.69
C ASP A 56 -0.73 5.85 18.79
N GLU A 57 -0.17 4.69 18.46
CA GLU A 57 0.18 3.65 19.43
C GLU A 57 1.33 4.11 20.34
N VAL A 58 2.37 4.74 19.77
CA VAL A 58 3.48 5.34 20.53
C VAL A 58 2.99 6.49 21.40
N ASN A 59 2.16 7.40 20.88
CA ASN A 59 1.62 8.51 21.66
C ASN A 59 0.72 8.01 22.80
N LYS A 60 -0.07 6.94 22.61
CA LYS A 60 -0.83 6.31 23.69
C LYS A 60 0.07 5.71 24.78
N ILE A 61 1.24 5.20 24.40
CA ILE A 61 2.25 4.70 25.33
C ILE A 61 2.94 5.86 26.06
N ASP A 62 3.28 6.93 25.35
CA ASP A 62 4.02 8.08 25.89
C ASP A 62 3.15 9.02 26.74
N GLU A 63 1.86 9.20 26.41
CA GLU A 63 0.93 10.05 27.15
C GLU A 63 0.35 9.36 28.41
N GLY A 64 0.57 8.05 28.58
CA GLY A 64 -0.28 7.23 29.45
C GLY A 64 0.43 6.08 30.20
N SER A 65 1.35 6.44 31.08
CA SER A 65 1.88 5.63 32.20
C SER A 65 2.90 4.53 31.84
N LEU A 66 4.08 4.66 32.44
CA LEU A 66 5.12 3.63 32.55
C LEU A 66 4.54 2.25 32.95
N ASP A 67 3.45 2.23 33.71
CA ASP A 67 2.73 1.03 34.15
C ASP A 67 2.05 0.28 33.00
N TYR A 68 1.47 0.99 32.02
CA TYR A 68 0.90 0.37 30.81
C TYR A 68 1.98 -0.28 29.95
N LEU A 69 3.11 0.40 29.77
CA LEU A 69 4.28 -0.14 29.05
C LEU A 69 4.87 -1.35 29.77
N GLU A 70 4.98 -1.29 31.11
CA GLU A 70 5.44 -2.41 31.94
C GLU A 70 4.51 -3.62 31.80
N ARG A 71 3.18 -3.39 31.83
CA ARG A 71 2.19 -4.47 31.69
C ARG A 71 2.24 -5.11 30.31
N LEU A 72 2.37 -4.31 29.25
CA LEU A 72 2.49 -4.80 27.87
C LEU A 72 3.80 -5.60 27.66
N ALA A 73 4.92 -5.12 28.22
CA ALA A 73 6.19 -5.86 28.18
C ALA A 73 6.07 -7.20 28.94
N ARG A 74 5.40 -7.20 30.11
CA ARG A 74 5.12 -8.42 30.89
C ARG A 74 4.26 -9.41 30.10
N GLU A 75 3.20 -8.96 29.44
CA GLU A 75 2.37 -9.81 28.58
C GLU A 75 3.17 -10.42 27.41
N ARG A 76 4.00 -9.63 26.73
CA ARG A 76 4.86 -10.11 25.63
C ARG A 76 5.93 -11.09 26.08
N LEU A 77 6.40 -10.99 27.33
CA LEU A 77 7.42 -11.86 27.93
C LEU A 77 6.82 -13.04 28.72
N GLY A 78 5.50 -13.16 28.82
CA GLY A 78 4.82 -14.20 29.61
C GLY A 78 5.06 -14.07 31.12
N MET A 79 5.36 -12.85 31.60
CA MET A 79 5.62 -12.56 33.01
C MET A 79 4.34 -12.08 33.72
N ILE A 80 4.10 -12.53 34.95
CA ILE A 80 2.94 -12.16 35.77
C ILE A 80 3.42 -11.50 37.07
N LYS A 81 2.84 -10.34 37.43
CA LYS A 81 3.20 -9.65 38.68
C LYS A 81 2.53 -10.33 39.88
N PRO A 82 3.17 -10.43 41.06
CA PRO A 82 2.53 -10.99 42.25
C PRO A 82 1.24 -10.22 42.59
N GLY A 83 0.10 -10.90 42.50
CA GLY A 83 -1.23 -10.31 42.72
C GLY A 83 -2.11 -10.13 41.48
N GLU A 84 -1.59 -10.30 40.26
CA GLU A 84 -2.39 -10.35 39.03
C GLU A 84 -2.89 -11.78 38.76
N LYS A 85 -4.17 -11.96 38.44
CA LYS A 85 -4.78 -13.26 38.12
C LYS A 85 -5.02 -13.34 36.61
N VAL A 86 -4.44 -14.33 35.94
CA VAL A 86 -4.65 -14.57 34.50
C VAL A 86 -6.09 -15.02 34.29
N VAL A 87 -6.89 -14.21 33.59
CA VAL A 87 -8.23 -14.60 33.13
C VAL A 87 -8.09 -15.06 31.68
N ASN A 88 -7.85 -16.37 31.48
CA ASN A 88 -7.97 -16.95 30.16
C ASN A 88 -9.46 -16.98 29.80
N SER A 89 -9.84 -16.21 28.79
CA SER A 89 -11.22 -16.09 28.29
C SER A 89 -11.80 -17.38 27.71
N GLU A 90 -11.05 -18.49 27.71
CA GLU A 90 -11.52 -19.80 27.25
C GLU A 90 -12.18 -20.64 28.36
N GLU A 91 -12.03 -20.28 29.64
CA GLU A 91 -12.55 -21.10 30.76
C GLU A 91 -13.91 -20.62 31.30
N SER A 92 -14.35 -19.40 30.96
CA SER A 92 -15.64 -18.85 31.42
C SER A 92 -16.87 -19.28 30.60
N ALA A 93 -16.72 -20.22 29.65
CA ALA A 93 -17.83 -20.70 28.82
C ALA A 93 -18.36 -22.09 29.23
N LYS A 94 -17.87 -22.71 30.32
CA LYS A 94 -18.19 -24.12 30.65
C LYS A 94 -18.76 -24.41 32.03
N ASN A 95 -19.02 -23.41 32.87
CA ASN A 95 -19.50 -23.68 34.24
C ASN A 95 -20.68 -22.82 34.68
N ASP A 96 -21.67 -22.64 33.81
CA ASP A 96 -23.03 -22.21 34.20
C ASP A 96 -24.03 -23.23 33.63
N GLY A 97 -24.02 -24.42 34.21
CA GLY A 97 -24.84 -25.55 33.76
C GLY A 97 -24.80 -26.73 34.71
N ASN A 98 -25.09 -26.49 36.00
CA ASN A 98 -25.64 -27.51 36.90
C ASN A 98 -26.44 -26.84 38.03
#